data_AF-A0A5S4FNL9-F1
#
_entry.id   AF-A0A5S4FNL9-F1
#
_cell.length_a   1.000
_cell.length_b   1.000
_cell.length_c   1.000
_cell.angle_alpha   90.00
_cell.angle_beta   90.00
_cell.angle_gamma   90.00
#
_symmetry.space_group_name_H-M   'P 1'
#
loop_
_entity.id
_entity.type
_entity.pdbx_description
1 polymer ?
#
loop_
_entity_poly.entity_id
_entity_poly.type
_entity_poly.pdbx_seq_one_letter_code
_entity_poly.pdbx_strand_id
1 'polypeptide(L)' 'MTSPNREAGETIRVFLLDDHEVVRRGVAALLSAEDDIEIVGEAGTADHA' A
#
# COMPACT_ATOMS: atom_id res chain seq x y z
N MET A 1 -0.14 -13.66 17.55
CA MET A 1 0.15 -12.66 16.51
C MET A 1 1.56 -12.94 16.03
N THR A 2 1.69 -13.90 15.11
CA THR A 2 2.98 -14.33 14.56
C THR A 2 3.43 -13.30 13.55
N SER A 3 4.41 -12.47 13.90
CA SER A 3 5.14 -11.66 12.94
C SER A 3 5.79 -12.59 11.91
N PRO A 4 5.53 -12.44 10.60
CA PRO A 4 6.22 -13.22 9.61
C PRO A 4 7.67 -12.72 9.53
N ASN A 5 8.58 -13.69 9.60
CA ASN A 5 10.00 -13.53 9.33
C ASN A 5 10.16 -13.03 7.89
N ARG A 6 10.36 -11.72 7.69
CA ARG A 6 10.48 -11.12 6.36
C ARG A 6 11.85 -11.50 5.79
N GLU A 7 11.89 -12.55 4.99
CA GLU A 7 13.09 -12.90 4.23
C GLU A 7 13.44 -11.75 3.30
N ALA A 8 14.74 -11.44 3.20
CA ALA A 8 15.26 -10.38 2.34
C ALA A 8 14.92 -10.72 0.88
N GLY A 9 13.84 -10.12 0.37
CA GLY A 9 13.31 -10.37 -0.97
C GLY A 9 11.79 -10.38 -1.08
N GLU A 10 11.03 -10.33 0.02
CA GLU A 10 9.57 -10.33 -0.05
C GLU A 10 8.98 -8.93 -0.25
N THR A 11 8.43 -8.70 -1.44
CA THR A 11 7.66 -7.51 -1.82
C THR A 11 6.45 -7.34 -0.90
N ILE A 12 6.37 -6.22 -0.18
CA ILE A 12 5.18 -5.85 0.61
C ILE A 12 4.12 -5.39 -0.36
N ARG A 13 2.97 -6.06 -0.33
CA ARG A 13 1.78 -5.66 -1.06
C ARG A 13 0.92 -4.73 -0.21
N VAL A 14 0.65 -3.54 -0.74
CA VAL A 14 -0.07 -2.47 -0.04
C VAL A 14 -1.34 -2.10 -0.81
N PHE A 15 -2.45 -1.95 -0.10
CA PHE A 15 -3.69 -1.39 -0.62
C PHE A 15 -3.96 -0.05 0.06
N LEU A 16 -4.21 0.99 -0.72
CA LEU A 16 -4.43 2.34 -0.20
C LEU A 16 -5.93 2.62 -0.04
N LEU A 17 -6.36 2.95 1.17
CA LEU A 17 -7.73 3.35 1.48
C LEU A 17 -7.72 4.73 2.12
N ASP A 18 -8.14 5.73 1.36
CA ASP A 18 -8.21 7.12 1.84
C ASP A 18 -9.25 7.89 1.01
N ASP A 19 -10.14 8.61 1.68
CA ASP A 19 -11.24 9.38 1.08
C ASP A 19 -10.76 10.66 0.38
N HIS A 20 -9.50 11.04 0.57
CA HIS A 20 -8.90 12.22 -0.02
C HIS A 20 -7.90 11.84 -1.12
N GLU A 21 -8.26 12.17 -2.36
CA GLU A 21 -7.45 11.91 -3.54
C GLU A 21 -6.03 12.50 -3.46
N VAL A 22 -5.86 13.68 -2.85
CA VAL A 22 -4.55 14.33 -2.69
C VAL A 22 -3.64 13.51 -1.77
N VAL A 23 -4.18 13.00 -0.66
CA VAL A 23 -3.41 12.19 0.30
C VAL A 23 -3.02 10.86 -0.35
N ARG A 24 -3.98 10.20 -1.00
CA ARG A 24 -3.76 8.91 -1.64
C ARG A 24 -2.68 8.96 -2.72
N ARG A 25 -2.71 9.98 -3.58
CA ARG A 25 -1.67 10.21 -4.60
C ARG A 25 -0.29 10.48 -3.97
N GLY A 26 -0.26 11.27 -2.90
CA GLY A 26 0.98 11.56 -2.18
C GLY A 26 1.60 10.31 -1.56
N VAL A 27 0.78 9.51 -0.88
CA VAL A 27 1.22 8.24 -0.27
C VAL A 27 1.63 7.23 -1.34
N ALA A 28 0.87 7.10 -2.43
CA ALA A 28 1.24 6.24 -3.54
C ALA A 28 2.61 6.60 -4.14
N ALA A 29 2.86 7.90 -4.37
CA ALA A 29 4.13 8.37 -4.91
C ALA A 29 5.31 8.07 -3.98
N LEU A 30 5.12 8.19 -2.66
CA LEU A 30 6.14 7.87 -1.66
C LEU A 30 6.43 6.36 -1.62
N LEU A 31 5.39 5.53 -1.60
CA LEU A 31 5.54 4.08 -1.50
C LEU A 31 6.06 3.45 -2.80
N SER A 32 5.72 3.99 -3.97
CA SER A 32 6.25 3.52 -5.26
C SER A 32 7.72 3.86 -5.48
N ALA A 33 8.33 4.69 -4.61
CA ALA A 33 9.76 4.94 -4.65
C ALA A 33 10.59 3.84 -3.95
N GLU A 34 9.94 2.97 -3.18
CA GLU A 34 10.60 1.87 -2.46
C GLU A 34 10.59 0.60 -3.34
N ASP A 35 11.76 -0.01 -3.53
CA ASP A 35 11.93 -1.19 -4.39
C ASP A 35 11.27 -2.46 -3.84
N ASP A 36 10.90 -2.47 -2.56
CA ASP A 36 10.32 -3.60 -1.85
C ASP A 36 8.80 -3.47 -1.65
N ILE A 37 8.15 -2.48 -2.27
CA ILE A 37 6.72 -2.19 -2.11
C ILE A 37 5.98 -2.25 -3.45
N GLU A 38 4.87 -2.98 -3.46
CA GLU A 38 3.94 -3.07 -4.59
C GLU A 38 2.55 -2.58 -4.16
N ILE A 39 2.02 -1.58 -4.86
CA ILE A 39 0.65 -1.10 -4.66
C ILE A 39 -0.29 -1.98 -5.48
N VAL A 40 -1.11 -2.79 -4.79
CA VAL A 40 -2.04 -3.73 -5.44
C VAL A 40 -3.42 -3.12 -5.70
N GLY A 41 -3.67 -1.91 -5.21
CA GLY A 41 -4.90 -1.18 -5.48
C GLY A 41 -5.10 0.04 -4.60
N GLU A 42 -6.08 0.86 -4.96
CA GLU A 42 -6.50 2.04 -4.22
C GLU A 42 -8.03 2.18 -4.19
N ALA A 43 -8.58 2.70 -3.08
CA ALA A 43 -9.99 3.02 -2.94
C ALA A 43 -10.21 4.31 -2.14
N GLY A 44 -11.29 5.02 -2.47
CA GLY A 44 -11.74 6.24 -1.77
C GLY A 44 -12.64 5.97 -0.56
N THR A 45 -13.34 4.85 -0.56
CA THR A 45 -14.26 4.47 0.52
C THR A 45 -14.25 2.96 0.68
N ALA A 46 -14.57 2.46 1.87
CA ALA A 46 -14.66 1.02 2.15
C ALA A 46 -15.90 0.35 1.50
N ASP A 47 -16.74 1.13 0.80
CA ASP A 47 -18.07 0.71 0.33
C ASP A 47 -18.05 -0.13 -0.96
N HIS A 48 -16.88 -0.66 -1.31
CA HIS A 48 -16.69 -1.64 -2.38
C HIS A 48 -15.96 -2.86 -1.80
N ALA A 49 -16.72 -3.75 -1.14
CA ALA A 49 -16.27 -5.06 -0.67
C ALA A 49 -17.15 -6.16 -1.26
#